data_AF-A0A651H4P1-F1
#
_entry.id   AF-A0A651H4P1-F1
#
_cell.length_a   1.000
_cell.length_b   1.000
_cell.length_c   1.000
_cell.angle_alpha   90.00
_cell.angle_beta   90.00
_cell.angle_gamma   90.00
#
_symmetry.space_group_name_H-M   'P 1'
#
loop_
_entity.id
_entity.type
_entity.pdbx_description
1 polymer ?
#
loop_
_entity_poly.entity_id
_entity_poly.type
_entity_poly.pdbx_seq_one_letter_code
_entity_poly.pdbx_strand_id
1 'polypeptide(L)'
;MKLPLDKLSVAVALLVFLLVGFFSFRQVQQIEAIEFDQMLMAMARTHQPAPVTAPEIPEATWSQPRPQTTGEDWIYDVFTPPEIYYNTANNAFTVTPDVVVEPRDPFDILLVEVGPRPYRIQMMGYVGREGGYLATLQDIETGDMRVARPGRSLSDMEVTLEDISVQEVLDESTGSAIHITVARARIRDHRTDEVVELTDGETLLTDERQAVFRLLDTARTESVSDGESIIHRGSRYTIEQILLDPENPRVRVIRHFLTEEDADRDPVEATLGLNER
;
A
#
# COMPACT_ATOMS: atom_id res chain seq x y z
N MET A 1 -40.63 -28.99 -59.32
CA MET A 1 -40.31 -27.65 -58.78
C MET A 1 -39.02 -27.78 -57.99
N LYS A 2 -37.87 -27.36 -58.54
CA LYS A 2 -36.55 -27.54 -57.89
C LYS A 2 -36.35 -26.37 -56.92
N LEU A 3 -36.31 -26.64 -55.61
CA LEU A 3 -35.92 -25.61 -54.63
C LEU A 3 -34.47 -25.19 -54.93
N PRO A 4 -34.17 -23.89 -55.05
CA PRO A 4 -32.81 -23.43 -55.31
C PRO A 4 -31.92 -23.78 -54.11
N LEU A 5 -30.81 -24.46 -54.39
CA LEU A 5 -29.84 -24.99 -53.42
C LEU A 5 -29.41 -23.94 -52.37
N ASP A 6 -29.37 -22.68 -52.79
CA ASP A 6 -29.01 -21.52 -51.97
C ASP A 6 -29.96 -21.30 -50.77
N LYS A 7 -31.28 -21.43 -50.98
CA LYS A 7 -32.29 -21.31 -49.91
C LYS A 7 -32.25 -22.47 -48.92
N LEU A 8 -31.80 -23.65 -49.39
CA LEU A 8 -31.65 -24.83 -48.54
C LEU A 8 -30.42 -24.69 -47.63
N SER A 9 -29.34 -24.07 -48.13
CA SER A 9 -28.14 -23.81 -47.33
C SER A 9 -28.39 -22.84 -46.17
N VAL A 10 -29.13 -21.76 -46.41
CA VAL A 10 -29.50 -20.79 -45.38
C VAL A 10 -30.43 -21.42 -44.33
N ALA A 11 -31.41 -22.23 -44.76
CA ALA A 11 -32.31 -22.91 -43.84
C ALA A 11 -31.57 -23.90 -42.92
N VAL A 12 -30.56 -24.61 -43.44
CA VAL A 12 -29.72 -25.52 -42.65
C VAL A 12 -28.84 -24.75 -41.67
N ALA A 13 -28.20 -23.65 -42.10
CA ALA A 13 -27.37 -22.83 -41.21
C ALA A 13 -28.17 -22.24 -40.04
N LEU A 14 -29.39 -21.78 -40.30
CA LEU A 14 -30.28 -21.22 -39.28
C LEU A 14 -30.74 -22.30 -38.29
N LEU A 15 -30.99 -23.52 -38.77
CA LEU A 15 -31.34 -24.66 -37.94
C LEU A 15 -30.17 -25.11 -37.04
N VAL A 16 -28.94 -25.10 -37.55
CA VAL A 16 -27.72 -25.36 -36.75
C VAL A 16 -27.53 -24.28 -35.69
N PHE A 17 -27.70 -23.01 -36.04
CA PHE A 17 -27.56 -21.90 -35.10
C PHE A 17 -28.59 -21.97 -33.96
N LEU A 18 -29.85 -22.31 -34.27
CA LEU A 18 -30.89 -22.52 -33.26
C LEU A 18 -30.60 -23.73 -32.36
N LEU A 19 -30.04 -24.81 -32.92
CA LEU A 19 -29.64 -25.99 -32.13
C LEU A 19 -28.50 -25.67 -31.17
N VAL A 20 -27.45 -24.97 -31.64
CA VAL A 20 -26.31 -24.57 -30.79
C VAL A 20 -26.77 -23.59 -29.70
N GLY A 21 -27.63 -22.63 -30.03
CA GLY A 21 -28.22 -21.70 -29.06
C GLY A 21 -29.06 -22.42 -28.00
N PHE A 22 -29.90 -23.38 -28.41
CA PHE A 22 -30.71 -24.17 -27.48
C PHE A 22 -29.86 -25.05 -26.55
N PHE A 23 -28.81 -25.70 -27.07
CA PHE A 23 -27.89 -26.48 -26.26
C PHE A 23 -27.08 -25.62 -25.28
N SER A 24 -26.61 -24.44 -25.72
CA SER A 24 -25.89 -23.50 -24.85
C SER A 24 -26.78 -22.98 -23.72
N PHE A 25 -28.04 -22.64 -24.02
CA PHE A 25 -28.99 -22.19 -23.00
C PHE A 25 -29.30 -23.28 -21.97
N ARG A 26 -29.44 -24.54 -22.40
CA ARG A 26 -29.59 -25.70 -21.49
C ARG A 26 -28.36 -25.89 -20.59
N GLN A 27 -27.16 -25.63 -21.10
CA GLN A 27 -25.91 -25.80 -20.34
C GLN A 27 -25.73 -24.72 -19.27
N VAL A 28 -26.03 -23.45 -19.57
CA VAL A 28 -25.97 -22.34 -18.60
C VAL A 28 -26.92 -22.60 -17.41
N GLN A 29 -28.14 -23.09 -17.67
CA GLN A 29 -29.11 -23.45 -16.63
C GLN A 29 -28.63 -24.60 -15.71
N GLN A 30 -27.74 -25.48 -16.18
CA GLN A 30 -27.16 -26.54 -15.35
C GLN A 30 -26.03 -26.02 -14.45
N ILE A 31 -25.26 -25.04 -14.90
CA ILE A 31 -24.13 -24.47 -14.14
C ILE A 31 -24.65 -23.68 -12.93
N GLU A 32 -25.70 -22.88 -13.11
CA GLU A 32 -26.29 -22.06 -12.05
C GLU A 32 -26.92 -22.90 -10.91
N ALA A 33 -27.40 -24.11 -11.23
CA ALA A 33 -27.98 -25.04 -10.26
C ALA A 33 -26.92 -25.83 -9.45
N ILE A 34 -25.73 -26.06 -10.01
CA ILE A 34 -24.69 -26.89 -9.36
C ILE A 34 -23.91 -26.08 -8.33
N GLU A 35 -23.69 -24.78 -8.55
CA GLU A 35 -22.93 -23.93 -7.62
C GLU A 35 -23.71 -23.60 -6.33
N PHE A 36 -25.02 -23.38 -6.43
CA PHE A 36 -25.83 -22.99 -5.27
C PHE A 36 -26.00 -24.13 -4.25
N ASP A 37 -26.19 -25.37 -4.73
CA ASP A 37 -26.45 -26.53 -3.87
C ASP A 37 -25.16 -27.04 -3.18
N GLN A 38 -24.02 -26.97 -3.86
CA GLN A 38 -22.71 -27.28 -3.26
C GLN A 38 -22.30 -26.26 -2.19
N MET A 39 -22.59 -24.97 -2.42
CA MET A 39 -22.31 -23.91 -1.46
C MET A 39 -23.19 -24.05 -0.21
N LEU A 40 -24.49 -24.36 -0.36
CA LEU A 40 -25.38 -24.60 0.78
C LEU A 40 -24.97 -25.84 1.61
N MET A 41 -24.57 -26.94 0.95
CA MET A 41 -24.08 -28.15 1.63
C MET A 41 -22.76 -27.91 2.37
N ALA A 42 -21.87 -27.04 1.87
CA ALA A 42 -20.63 -26.67 2.55
C ALA A 42 -20.89 -25.84 3.82
N MET A 43 -21.90 -24.97 3.80
CA MET A 43 -22.30 -24.15 4.96
C MET A 43 -23.18 -24.91 5.97
N ALA A 44 -23.83 -25.99 5.56
CA ALA A 44 -24.70 -26.83 6.41
C ALA A 44 -23.95 -27.85 7.28
N ARG A 45 -22.61 -27.88 7.28
CA ARG A 45 -21.84 -28.64 8.27
C ARG A 45 -21.98 -27.97 9.63
N THR A 46 -23.08 -28.27 10.30
CA THR A 46 -23.32 -27.87 11.69
C THR A 46 -22.20 -28.43 12.54
N HIS A 47 -21.39 -27.54 13.11
CA HIS A 47 -20.38 -27.90 14.10
C HIS A 47 -21.08 -28.61 15.27
N GLN A 48 -20.86 -29.92 15.38
CA GLN A 48 -21.32 -30.71 16.51
C GLN A 48 -20.14 -30.79 17.48
N PRO A 49 -20.09 -29.99 18.55
CA PRO A 49 -19.01 -30.07 19.52
C PRO A 49 -19.03 -31.46 20.16
N ALA A 50 -17.85 -32.09 20.24
CA ALA A 50 -17.71 -33.37 20.92
C ALA A 50 -18.17 -33.24 22.39
N PRO A 51 -18.89 -34.23 22.94
CA PRO A 51 -19.30 -34.17 24.34
C PRO A 51 -18.06 -34.19 25.23
N VAL A 52 -17.82 -33.09 25.95
CA VAL A 52 -16.78 -32.99 26.96
C VAL A 52 -17.34 -33.59 28.25
N THR A 53 -16.77 -34.71 28.70
CA THR A 53 -17.06 -35.23 30.04
C THR A 53 -16.42 -34.30 31.06
N ALA A 54 -17.24 -33.59 31.83
CA ALA A 54 -16.76 -32.76 32.93
C ALA A 54 -16.11 -33.65 33.99
N PRO A 55 -14.90 -33.33 34.48
CA PRO A 55 -14.31 -34.04 35.61
C PRO A 55 -15.16 -33.81 36.87
N GLU A 56 -15.39 -34.85 37.66
CA GLU A 56 -16.01 -34.72 38.98
C GLU A 56 -15.06 -33.94 39.90
N ILE A 57 -15.41 -32.69 40.19
CA ILE A 57 -14.69 -31.85 41.14
C ILE A 57 -15.24 -32.19 42.53
N PRO A 58 -14.42 -32.73 43.46
CA PRO A 58 -14.89 -32.93 44.82
C PRO A 58 -15.22 -31.58 45.45
N GLU A 59 -16.44 -31.44 45.98
CA GLU A 59 -16.87 -30.23 46.67
C GLU A 59 -15.99 -30.01 47.90
N ALA A 60 -15.11 -29.00 47.84
CA ALA A 60 -14.36 -28.54 48.98
C ALA A 60 -15.29 -27.72 49.88
N THR A 61 -15.66 -28.28 51.04
CA THR A 61 -16.43 -27.55 52.05
C THR A 61 -15.52 -26.54 52.74
N TRP A 62 -15.62 -25.29 52.31
CA TRP A 62 -14.99 -24.16 52.99
C TRP A 62 -15.69 -23.91 54.32
N SER A 63 -14.93 -23.85 55.41
CA SER A 63 -15.47 -23.40 56.70
C SER A 63 -15.87 -21.93 56.60
N GLN A 64 -16.99 -21.56 57.21
CA GLN A 64 -17.40 -20.16 57.26
C GLN A 64 -16.30 -19.33 57.95
N PRO A 65 -15.85 -18.21 57.34
CA PRO A 65 -14.88 -17.35 57.97
C PRO A 65 -15.45 -16.80 59.26
N ARG A 66 -14.60 -16.66 60.29
CA ARG A 66 -15.01 -16.03 61.54
C ARG A 66 -15.32 -14.55 61.29
N PRO A 67 -16.33 -13.96 61.97
CA PRO A 67 -16.58 -12.54 61.92
C PRO A 67 -15.31 -11.77 62.29
N GLN A 68 -14.92 -10.84 61.42
CA GLN A 68 -13.78 -9.99 61.66
C GLN A 68 -14.12 -8.99 62.77
N THR A 69 -13.21 -8.77 63.71
CA THR A 69 -13.37 -7.75 64.75
C THR A 69 -13.45 -6.37 64.10
N THR A 70 -14.32 -5.50 64.62
CA THR A 70 -14.42 -4.09 64.23
C THR A 70 -14.34 -3.24 65.49
N GLY A 71 -13.65 -2.09 65.42
CA GLY A 71 -13.37 -1.21 66.55
C GLY A 71 -12.58 0.04 66.12
N GLU A 72 -12.50 1.03 67.00
CA GLU A 72 -11.95 2.37 66.77
C GLU A 72 -10.43 2.38 66.43
N ASP A 73 -9.72 1.29 66.74
CA ASP A 73 -8.29 1.10 66.45
C ASP A 73 -8.00 0.28 65.18
N TRP A 74 -8.97 0.12 64.27
CA TRP A 74 -8.79 -0.62 63.01
C TRP A 74 -8.12 0.26 61.93
N ILE A 75 -6.87 -0.04 61.56
CA ILE A 75 -6.00 0.85 60.75
C ILE A 75 -6.07 0.60 59.22
N TYR A 76 -6.63 -0.52 58.77
CA TYR A 76 -6.59 -0.85 57.34
C TYR A 76 -7.87 -0.42 56.63
N ASP A 77 -7.80 0.73 55.99
CA ASP A 77 -8.73 1.17 54.96
C ASP A 77 -8.18 0.79 53.57
N VAL A 78 -9.03 0.20 52.74
CA VAL A 78 -8.93 0.01 51.28
C VAL A 78 -7.73 -0.79 50.70
N PHE A 79 -8.05 -1.99 50.19
CA PHE A 79 -7.30 -2.63 49.10
C PHE A 79 -7.52 -1.82 47.80
N THR A 80 -6.87 -0.67 47.66
CA THR A 80 -6.71 -0.04 46.34
C THR A 80 -5.33 -0.46 45.83
N PRO A 81 -5.25 -1.31 44.78
CA PRO A 81 -3.97 -1.61 44.15
C PRO A 81 -3.31 -0.30 43.72
N PRO A 82 -1.98 -0.13 43.90
CA PRO A 82 -1.31 1.05 43.37
C PRO A 82 -1.46 1.07 41.85
N GLU A 83 -1.72 2.24 41.28
CA GLU A 83 -1.61 2.43 39.83
C GLU A 83 -0.13 2.29 39.45
N ILE A 84 0.18 1.27 38.64
CA ILE A 84 1.53 1.01 38.16
C ILE A 84 1.62 1.62 36.77
N TYR A 85 2.55 2.55 36.61
CA TYR A 85 2.86 3.18 35.34
C TYR A 85 4.09 2.52 34.72
N TYR A 86 4.17 2.53 33.39
CA TYR A 86 5.32 2.05 32.64
C TYR A 86 6.15 3.23 32.16
N ASN A 87 7.41 3.31 32.59
CA ASN A 87 8.33 4.34 32.13
C ASN A 87 9.06 3.88 30.86
N THR A 88 8.81 4.57 29.75
CA THR A 88 9.36 4.24 28.42
C THR A 88 10.82 4.69 28.23
N ALA A 89 11.35 5.54 29.10
CA ALA A 89 12.73 6.03 29.02
C ALA A 89 13.75 5.01 29.56
N ASN A 90 13.35 4.18 30.53
CA ASN A 90 14.22 3.18 31.15
C ASN A 90 13.65 1.75 31.17
N ASN A 91 12.48 1.54 30.53
CA ASN A 91 11.79 0.25 30.45
C ASN A 91 11.47 -0.39 31.81
N ALA A 92 11.17 0.42 32.83
CA ALA A 92 10.85 -0.04 34.18
C ALA A 92 9.43 0.34 34.63
N PHE A 93 8.85 -0.48 35.50
CA PHE A 93 7.59 -0.16 36.16
C PHE A 93 7.82 0.79 37.34
N THR A 94 7.02 1.84 37.42
CA THR A 94 7.09 2.86 38.48
C THR A 94 5.70 3.15 39.05
N VAL A 95 5.67 3.65 40.29
CA VAL A 95 4.43 4.02 41.01
C VAL A 95 4.23 5.53 41.02
N THR A 96 5.22 6.29 40.53
CA THR A 96 5.09 7.74 40.34
C THR A 96 4.63 7.98 38.90
N PRO A 97 3.52 8.70 38.67
CA PRO A 97 3.15 9.08 37.31
C PRO A 97 4.29 9.91 36.74
N ASP A 98 4.84 9.48 35.60
CA ASP A 98 5.71 10.35 34.82
C ASP A 98 4.90 11.62 34.56
N VAL A 99 5.46 12.80 34.90
CA VAL A 99 4.94 14.04 34.34
C VAL A 99 5.11 13.85 32.86
N VAL A 100 4.02 13.56 32.17
CA VAL A 100 3.94 13.60 30.71
C VAL A 100 4.16 15.07 30.37
N VAL A 101 5.42 15.47 30.35
CA VAL A 101 5.86 16.46 29.39
C VAL A 101 5.50 15.76 28.10
N GLU A 102 4.38 16.15 27.48
CA GLU A 102 4.12 15.77 26.10
C GLU A 102 5.47 15.96 25.41
N PRO A 103 6.05 14.92 24.77
CA PRO A 103 7.19 15.18 23.95
C PRO A 103 6.70 16.22 22.96
N ARG A 104 7.10 17.48 23.17
CA ARG A 104 7.04 18.49 22.13
C ARG A 104 7.87 17.85 21.06
N ASP A 105 7.19 17.30 20.05
CA ASP A 105 7.86 16.69 18.94
C ASP A 105 8.88 17.72 18.47
N PRO A 106 10.20 17.48 18.63
CA PRO A 106 11.19 18.53 18.43
C PRO A 106 11.30 18.88 16.95
N PHE A 107 10.45 18.33 16.10
CA PHE A 107 10.45 18.44 14.68
C PHE A 107 9.09 19.00 14.23
N ASP A 108 9.10 20.17 13.60
CA ASP A 108 7.91 20.76 12.96
C ASP A 108 7.61 20.07 11.60
N ILE A 109 8.13 18.86 11.39
CA ILE A 109 7.99 18.05 10.18
C ILE A 109 7.53 16.65 10.56
N LEU A 110 6.67 16.08 9.72
CA LEU A 110 6.11 14.76 9.93
C LEU A 110 6.44 13.84 8.75
N LEU A 111 7.00 12.67 9.00
CA LEU A 111 7.20 11.67 7.96
C LEU A 111 5.85 11.06 7.54
N VAL A 112 5.52 11.14 6.24
CA VAL A 112 4.23 10.66 5.71
C VAL A 112 4.36 9.51 4.70
N GLU A 113 5.50 9.41 4.03
CA GLU A 113 5.75 8.33 3.06
C GLU A 113 7.25 8.07 2.98
N VAL A 114 7.61 6.81 2.77
CA VAL A 114 8.98 6.38 2.47
C VAL A 114 8.89 5.34 1.38
N GLY A 115 9.67 5.53 0.32
CA GLY A 115 9.61 4.64 -0.84
C GLY A 115 10.80 4.80 -1.77
N PRO A 116 10.94 3.90 -2.74
CA PRO A 116 11.77 4.13 -3.89
C PRO A 116 11.28 5.36 -4.67
N ARG A 117 12.21 6.14 -5.22
CA ARG A 117 11.90 7.32 -6.02
C ARG A 117 11.39 6.90 -7.39
N PRO A 118 10.27 7.44 -7.89
CA PRO A 118 9.83 7.21 -9.24
C PRO A 118 10.86 7.71 -10.27
N TYR A 119 11.05 6.96 -11.35
CA TYR A 119 11.86 7.40 -12.48
C TYR A 119 11.23 8.64 -13.12
N ARG A 120 12.05 9.61 -13.56
CA ARG A 120 11.54 10.92 -13.99
C ARG A 120 10.56 10.86 -15.17
N ILE A 121 10.71 9.86 -16.05
CA ILE A 121 9.83 9.66 -17.21
C ILE A 121 8.93 8.45 -16.96
N GLN A 122 7.63 8.64 -17.06
CA GLN A 122 6.64 7.58 -16.91
C GLN A 122 5.84 7.39 -18.21
N MET A 123 5.41 6.15 -18.47
CA MET A 123 4.50 5.87 -19.57
C MET A 123 3.06 5.90 -19.06
N MET A 124 2.29 6.87 -19.55
CA MET A 124 0.91 7.07 -19.13
C MET A 124 -0.10 6.35 -20.02
N GLY A 125 0.36 5.80 -21.14
CA GLY A 125 -0.50 5.14 -22.12
C GLY A 125 0.12 5.10 -23.51
N TYR A 126 -0.70 4.63 -24.44
CA TYR A 126 -0.39 4.61 -25.85
C TYR A 126 -1.63 4.93 -26.68
N VAL A 127 -1.40 5.36 -27.92
CA VAL A 127 -2.47 5.56 -28.91
C VAL A 127 -2.07 4.98 -30.25
N GLY A 128 -3.05 4.56 -31.04
CA GLY A 128 -2.83 4.05 -32.40
C GLY A 128 -3.24 2.59 -32.56
N ARG A 129 -2.69 1.95 -33.59
CA ARG A 129 -2.97 0.57 -33.98
C ARG A 129 -1.67 -0.14 -34.31
N GLU A 130 -1.74 -1.46 -34.47
CA GLU A 130 -0.61 -2.30 -34.84
C GLU A 130 0.21 -1.69 -35.99
N GLY A 131 1.54 -1.61 -35.79
CA GLY A 131 2.49 -1.00 -36.73
C GLY A 131 2.52 0.54 -36.73
N GLY A 132 1.78 1.21 -35.85
CA GLY A 132 1.72 2.68 -35.78
C GLY A 132 1.40 3.24 -34.41
N TYR A 133 1.80 2.54 -33.35
CA TYR A 133 1.60 2.98 -31.97
C TYR A 133 2.47 4.18 -31.61
N LEU A 134 1.92 5.03 -30.74
CA LEU A 134 2.57 6.19 -30.14
C LEU A 134 2.55 6.03 -28.62
N ALA A 135 3.64 6.37 -27.95
CA ALA A 135 3.68 6.41 -26.48
C ALA A 135 3.24 7.78 -25.97
N THR A 136 2.47 7.80 -24.89
CA THR A 136 2.22 9.00 -24.08
C THR A 136 3.18 8.96 -22.89
N LEU A 137 4.13 9.88 -22.87
CA LEU A 137 5.16 9.98 -21.84
C LEU A 137 4.89 11.21 -20.97
N GLN A 138 5.12 11.09 -19.68
CA GLN A 138 5.08 12.20 -18.73
C GLN A 138 6.45 12.37 -18.07
N ASP A 139 6.92 13.60 -18.00
CA ASP A 139 7.99 14.00 -17.10
C ASP A 139 7.35 14.42 -15.77
N ILE A 140 7.63 13.69 -14.70
CA ILE A 140 6.98 13.93 -13.40
C ILE A 140 7.62 15.08 -12.63
N GLU A 141 8.84 15.51 -12.99
CA GLU A 141 9.54 16.63 -12.35
C GLU A 141 8.90 17.95 -12.80
N THR A 142 8.56 18.05 -14.09
CA THR A 142 7.94 19.23 -14.70
C THR A 142 6.41 19.13 -14.79
N GLY A 143 5.87 17.91 -14.80
CA GLY A 143 4.47 17.62 -15.08
C GLY A 143 4.12 17.59 -16.58
N ASP A 144 5.08 17.83 -17.47
CA ASP A 144 4.85 17.88 -18.91
C ASP A 144 4.49 16.51 -19.47
N MET A 145 3.52 16.48 -20.39
CA MET A 145 3.10 15.26 -21.08
C MET A 145 3.27 15.40 -22.58
N ARG A 146 3.85 14.39 -23.23
CA ARG A 146 4.12 14.37 -24.68
C ARG A 146 3.76 13.04 -25.29
N VAL A 147 3.27 13.09 -26.53
CA VAL A 147 3.02 11.89 -27.34
C VAL A 147 4.13 11.77 -28.38
N ALA A 148 4.77 10.60 -28.48
CA ALA A 148 5.90 10.37 -29.37
C ALA A 148 5.74 9.11 -30.23
N ARG A 149 6.31 9.17 -31.43
CA ARG A 149 6.52 7.98 -32.30
C ARG A 149 7.90 7.39 -32.03
N PRO A 150 8.12 6.08 -32.25
CA PRO A 150 9.46 5.50 -32.29
C PRO A 150 10.42 6.30 -33.19
N GLY A 151 11.65 6.46 -32.74
CA GLY A 151 12.70 7.28 -33.34
C GLY A 151 12.59 8.79 -33.07
N ARG A 152 11.54 9.28 -32.40
CA ARG A 152 11.39 10.71 -32.10
C ARG A 152 12.15 11.10 -30.82
N SER A 153 13.00 12.11 -30.95
CA SER A 153 13.60 12.82 -29.81
C SER A 153 12.65 13.90 -29.27
N LEU A 154 12.47 13.91 -27.95
CA LEU A 154 11.74 14.90 -27.18
C LEU A 154 12.76 15.75 -26.42
N SER A 155 13.27 16.80 -27.05
CA SER A 155 14.37 17.62 -26.50
C SER A 155 14.04 18.23 -25.14
N ASP A 156 12.80 18.67 -24.94
CA ASP A 156 12.33 19.28 -23.69
C ASP A 156 12.40 18.31 -22.48
N MET A 157 12.29 17.00 -22.75
CA MET A 157 12.37 15.93 -21.74
C MET A 157 13.72 15.19 -21.78
N GLU A 158 14.63 15.59 -22.68
CA GLU A 158 15.93 14.95 -22.88
C GLU A 158 15.84 13.43 -23.12
N VAL A 159 14.79 12.96 -23.80
CA VAL A 159 14.62 11.53 -24.10
C VAL A 159 14.38 11.27 -25.58
N THR A 160 14.65 10.05 -26.01
CA THR A 160 14.28 9.55 -27.34
C THR A 160 13.50 8.27 -27.19
N LEU A 161 12.31 8.20 -27.78
CA LEU A 161 11.55 6.97 -27.83
C LEU A 161 12.20 6.07 -28.88
N GLU A 162 12.85 4.98 -28.45
CA GLU A 162 13.50 4.02 -29.35
C GLU A 162 12.45 3.11 -30.00
N ASP A 163 11.57 2.54 -29.18
CA ASP A 163 10.58 1.56 -29.61
C ASP A 163 9.32 1.58 -28.74
N ILE A 164 8.22 1.06 -29.28
CA ILE A 164 7.00 0.75 -28.55
C ILE A 164 6.41 -0.56 -29.05
N SER A 165 6.09 -1.45 -28.11
CA SER A 165 5.40 -2.72 -28.39
C SER A 165 4.11 -2.81 -27.58
N VAL A 166 3.10 -3.46 -28.15
CA VAL A 166 1.82 -3.71 -27.50
C VAL A 166 1.52 -5.19 -27.68
N GLN A 167 1.35 -5.91 -26.57
CA GLN A 167 1.20 -7.36 -26.57
C GLN A 167 0.03 -7.78 -25.67
N GLU A 168 -0.68 -8.83 -26.06
CA GLU A 168 -1.62 -9.50 -25.17
C GLU A 168 -0.84 -10.49 -24.29
N VAL A 169 -0.93 -10.31 -22.98
CA VAL A 169 -0.29 -11.19 -21.99
C VAL A 169 -1.34 -11.78 -21.07
N LEU A 170 -1.09 -12.98 -20.57
CA LEU A 170 -1.95 -13.62 -19.59
C LEU A 170 -1.80 -12.89 -18.25
N ASP A 171 -2.90 -12.42 -17.68
CA ASP A 171 -2.93 -11.92 -16.32
C ASP A 171 -3.04 -13.09 -15.35
N GLU A 172 -1.90 -13.49 -14.77
CA GLU A 172 -1.84 -14.55 -13.77
C GLU A 172 -2.25 -14.08 -12.37
N SER A 173 -2.40 -12.77 -12.14
CA SER A 173 -2.68 -12.20 -10.80
C SER A 173 -4.11 -12.49 -10.33
N THR A 174 -5.04 -12.66 -11.26
CA THR A 174 -6.47 -12.88 -10.98
C THR A 174 -6.84 -14.37 -10.87
N GLY A 175 -5.89 -15.29 -11.03
CA GLY A 175 -6.13 -16.75 -10.97
C GLY A 175 -7.04 -17.28 -12.10
N SER A 176 -7.35 -16.44 -13.08
CA SER A 176 -8.17 -16.72 -14.25
C SER A 176 -7.37 -16.44 -15.52
N ALA A 177 -7.64 -17.16 -16.62
CA ALA A 177 -6.92 -16.98 -17.88
C ALA A 177 -7.38 -15.74 -18.68
N ILE A 178 -7.34 -14.57 -18.05
CA ILE A 178 -7.71 -13.29 -18.68
C ILE A 178 -6.50 -12.80 -19.46
N HIS A 179 -6.69 -12.47 -20.74
CA HIS A 179 -5.65 -11.81 -21.53
C HIS A 179 -5.80 -10.29 -21.34
N ILE A 180 -4.72 -9.63 -20.93
CA ILE A 180 -4.64 -8.18 -20.81
C ILE A 180 -3.70 -7.63 -21.88
N THR A 181 -4.01 -6.46 -22.39
CA THR A 181 -3.12 -5.76 -23.33
C THR A 181 -2.13 -4.92 -22.54
N VAL A 182 -0.84 -5.20 -22.69
CA VAL A 182 0.25 -4.44 -22.06
C VAL A 182 1.09 -3.77 -23.13
N ALA A 183 1.24 -2.46 -23.00
CA ALA A 183 2.14 -1.69 -23.84
C ALA A 183 3.45 -1.41 -23.09
N ARG A 184 4.57 -1.55 -23.81
CA ARG A 184 5.90 -1.25 -23.31
C ARG A 184 6.63 -0.31 -24.25
N ALA A 185 7.22 0.74 -23.71
CA ALA A 185 8.02 1.70 -24.45
C ALA A 185 9.48 1.60 -24.00
N ARG A 186 10.39 1.61 -24.95
CA ARG A 186 11.83 1.67 -24.67
C ARG A 186 12.32 3.08 -24.98
N ILE A 187 12.86 3.76 -23.99
CA ILE A 187 13.38 5.11 -24.11
C ILE A 187 14.90 5.13 -23.91
N ARG A 188 15.59 6.00 -24.64
CA ARG A 188 16.94 6.44 -24.33
C ARG A 188 16.84 7.76 -23.57
N ASP A 189 17.31 7.76 -22.33
CA ASP A 189 17.41 8.95 -21.51
C ASP A 189 18.80 9.58 -21.69
N HIS A 190 18.84 10.81 -22.20
CA HIS A 190 20.09 11.52 -22.48
C HIS A 190 20.67 12.22 -21.24
N ARG A 191 19.92 12.32 -20.15
CA ARG A 191 20.41 12.86 -18.86
C ARG A 191 21.23 11.83 -18.11
N THR A 192 20.78 10.58 -18.10
CA THR A 192 21.47 9.46 -17.43
C THR A 192 22.31 8.61 -18.37
N ASP A 193 22.16 8.78 -19.69
CA ASP A 193 22.74 7.94 -20.76
C ASP A 193 22.31 6.47 -20.69
N GLU A 194 21.11 6.23 -20.17
CA GLU A 194 20.55 4.89 -19.99
C GLU A 194 19.48 4.55 -21.03
N VAL A 195 19.23 3.26 -21.20
CA VAL A 195 18.02 2.77 -21.87
C VAL A 195 17.12 2.18 -20.81
N VAL A 196 15.87 2.61 -20.84
CA VAL A 196 14.87 2.26 -19.84
C VAL A 196 13.63 1.71 -20.52
N GLU A 197 13.07 0.65 -19.96
CA GLU A 197 11.78 0.09 -20.37
C GLU A 197 10.68 0.61 -19.44
N LEU A 198 9.64 1.19 -20.03
CA LEU A 198 8.47 1.71 -19.35
C LEU A 198 7.27 0.85 -19.70
N THR A 199 6.46 0.49 -18.71
CA THR A 199 5.21 -0.25 -18.91
C THR A 199 4.02 0.69 -18.73
N ASP A 200 3.03 0.56 -19.58
CA ASP A 200 1.77 1.30 -19.47
C ASP A 200 1.06 1.04 -18.14
N GLY A 201 0.70 2.13 -17.45
CA GLY A 201 -0.03 2.08 -16.19
C GLY A 201 0.81 1.69 -14.97
N GLU A 202 2.10 1.39 -15.15
CA GLU A 202 3.01 1.09 -14.06
C GLU A 202 3.94 2.28 -13.78
N THR A 203 4.21 2.52 -12.49
CA THR A 203 5.24 3.48 -12.10
C THR A 203 6.58 2.77 -12.08
N LEU A 204 7.48 3.14 -12.99
CA LEU A 204 8.86 2.69 -12.90
C LEU A 204 9.53 3.36 -11.70
N LEU A 205 10.08 2.55 -10.81
CA LEU A 205 10.81 2.98 -9.63
C LEU A 205 12.31 2.86 -9.85
N THR A 206 13.08 3.75 -9.23
CA THR A 206 14.54 3.71 -9.19
C THR A 206 15.03 3.09 -7.88
N ASP A 207 16.32 2.78 -7.80
CA ASP A 207 16.95 2.35 -6.54
C ASP A 207 17.18 3.52 -5.57
N GLU A 208 16.99 4.76 -6.03
CA GLU A 208 17.09 5.94 -5.16
C GLU A 208 15.95 5.94 -4.16
N ARG A 209 16.26 6.33 -2.93
CA ARG A 209 15.29 6.37 -1.84
C ARG A 209 14.77 7.78 -1.66
N GLN A 210 13.50 7.86 -1.31
CA GLN A 210 12.81 9.10 -1.11
C GLN A 210 11.91 9.02 0.13
N ALA A 211 11.89 10.12 0.88
CA ALA A 211 10.99 10.35 1.99
C ALA A 211 10.13 11.57 1.71
N VAL A 212 8.83 11.47 2.01
CA VAL A 212 7.90 12.60 1.92
C VAL A 212 7.61 13.07 3.34
N PHE A 213 7.82 14.36 3.58
CA PHE A 213 7.52 15.00 4.85
C PHE A 213 6.37 15.98 4.70
N ARG A 214 5.45 16.01 5.67
CA ARG A 214 4.46 17.07 5.82
C ARG A 214 4.96 18.10 6.82
N LEU A 215 4.95 19.38 6.42
CA LEU A 215 5.22 20.49 7.32
C LEU A 215 3.95 20.76 8.15
N LEU A 216 4.07 20.74 9.48
CA LEU A 216 2.92 20.68 10.39
C LEU A 216 2.00 21.93 10.33
N ASP A 217 2.52 23.07 9.90
CA ASP A 217 1.81 24.36 9.95
C ASP A 217 1.16 24.78 8.63
N THR A 218 1.71 24.32 7.52
CA THR A 218 1.32 24.69 6.17
C THR A 218 0.60 23.56 5.46
N ALA A 219 0.63 22.35 6.04
CA ALA A 219 0.17 21.10 5.42
C ALA A 219 0.81 20.80 4.05
N ARG A 220 1.86 21.53 3.68
CA ARG A 220 2.66 21.31 2.48
C ARG A 220 3.49 20.05 2.67
N THR A 221 3.66 19.29 1.59
CA THR A 221 4.58 18.16 1.56
C THR A 221 5.88 18.53 0.86
N GLU A 222 7.00 17.98 1.34
CA GLU A 222 8.31 18.11 0.70
C GLU A 222 8.93 16.74 0.43
N SER A 223 9.36 16.62 -0.82
CA SER A 223 10.06 15.51 -1.46
C SER A 223 11.57 15.47 -1.21
N VAL A 224 12.16 14.60 -0.39
CA VAL A 224 13.62 14.62 -0.13
C VAL A 224 14.27 13.24 -0.14
N SER A 225 15.53 13.21 -0.60
CA SER A 225 16.40 12.03 -0.63
C SER A 225 17.47 12.05 0.49
N ASP A 226 18.24 10.97 0.58
CA ASP A 226 19.40 10.87 1.47
C ASP A 226 20.37 12.05 1.25
N GLY A 227 20.76 12.72 2.34
CA GLY A 227 21.67 13.86 2.34
C GLY A 227 21.02 15.22 2.04
N GLU A 228 19.76 15.26 1.59
CA GLU A 228 19.06 16.51 1.34
C GLU A 228 18.56 17.17 2.63
N SER A 229 18.08 18.41 2.52
CA SER A 229 17.62 19.15 3.69
C SER A 229 16.35 19.95 3.42
N ILE A 230 15.47 19.97 4.41
CA ILE A 230 14.26 20.79 4.45
C ILE A 230 14.56 22.03 5.29
N ILE A 231 14.23 23.23 4.79
CA ILE A 231 14.31 24.46 5.58
C ILE A 231 12.90 24.84 6.01
N HIS A 232 12.65 24.81 7.31
CA HIS A 232 11.35 25.14 7.86
C HIS A 232 11.47 25.79 9.23
N ARG A 233 10.73 26.90 9.46
CA ARG A 233 10.69 27.64 10.74
C ARG A 233 12.06 27.97 11.34
N GLY A 234 12.96 28.50 10.52
CA GLY A 234 14.30 28.87 10.97
C GLY A 234 15.11 27.67 11.45
N SER A 235 14.79 26.46 11.00
CA SER A 235 15.57 25.24 11.21
C SER A 235 15.87 24.57 9.87
N ARG A 236 17.03 23.93 9.79
CA ARG A 236 17.38 23.01 8.71
C ARG A 236 17.26 21.59 9.23
N TYR A 237 16.46 20.78 8.55
CA TYR A 237 16.29 19.36 8.83
C TYR A 237 17.05 18.58 7.76
N THR A 238 18.21 18.03 8.11
CA THR A 238 19.03 17.23 7.22
C THR A 238 18.63 15.77 7.32
N ILE A 239 18.27 15.18 6.18
CA ILE A 239 17.91 13.77 6.07
C ILE A 239 19.20 12.98 5.94
N GLU A 240 19.64 12.35 7.02
CA GLU A 240 20.92 11.66 7.01
C GLU A 240 20.81 10.27 6.37
N GLN A 241 19.70 9.57 6.66
CA GLN A 241 19.50 8.22 6.17
C GLN A 241 18.02 7.83 6.13
N ILE A 242 17.59 7.28 4.99
CA ILE A 242 16.29 6.68 4.76
C ILE A 242 16.44 5.15 4.83
N LEU A 243 15.72 4.53 5.76
CA LEU A 243 15.69 3.10 6.00
C LEU A 243 14.34 2.55 5.51
N LEU A 244 14.36 1.87 4.36
CA LEU A 244 13.21 1.09 3.87
C LEU A 244 13.21 -0.28 4.54
N ASP A 245 12.64 -0.33 5.74
CA ASP A 245 12.20 -1.57 6.35
C ASP A 245 10.72 -1.81 5.95
N PRO A 246 10.37 -2.95 5.34
CA PRO A 246 8.99 -3.24 4.94
C PRO A 246 7.96 -3.17 6.08
N GLU A 247 8.37 -3.45 7.31
CA GLU A 247 7.49 -3.45 8.48
C GLU A 247 7.53 -2.11 9.24
N ASN A 248 8.66 -1.42 9.20
CA ASN A 248 8.86 -0.20 9.99
C ASN A 248 9.81 0.79 9.31
N PRO A 249 9.38 1.46 8.22
CA PRO A 249 10.21 2.42 7.53
C PRO A 249 10.53 3.62 8.42
N ARG A 250 11.80 4.02 8.41
CA ARG A 250 12.35 5.03 9.31
C ARG A 250 13.25 6.00 8.58
N VAL A 251 13.33 7.23 9.07
CA VAL A 251 14.25 8.24 8.55
C VAL A 251 15.00 8.90 9.69
N ARG A 252 16.34 8.92 9.59
CA ARG A 252 17.22 9.62 10.53
C ARG A 252 17.37 11.07 10.10
N VAL A 253 17.05 11.99 11.00
CA VAL A 253 16.99 13.43 10.73
C VAL A 253 17.80 14.19 11.78
N ILE A 254 18.61 15.13 11.31
CA ILE A 254 19.34 16.08 12.16
C ILE A 254 18.73 17.47 11.97
N ARG A 255 18.27 18.08 13.07
CA ARG A 255 17.79 19.45 13.10
C ARG A 255 18.92 20.39 13.52
N HIS A 256 19.21 21.37 12.67
CA HIS A 256 20.05 22.52 12.97
C HIS A 256 19.19 23.79 13.11
N PHE A 257 19.39 24.55 14.18
CA PHE A 257 18.75 25.86 14.35
C PHE A 257 19.49 26.90 13.50
N LEU A 258 18.74 27.73 12.78
CA LEU A 258 19.27 28.79 11.91
C LEU A 258 19.00 30.19 12.46
N THR A 259 18.26 30.31 13.57
CA THR A 259 17.97 31.58 14.23
C THR A 259 19.15 32.01 15.10
N GLU A 260 19.48 33.31 15.10
CA GLU A 260 20.61 33.84 15.90
C GLU A 260 20.46 33.55 17.41
N GLU A 261 19.22 33.50 17.91
CA GLU A 261 18.92 33.19 19.32
C GLU A 261 19.27 31.74 19.70
N ASP A 262 19.24 30.82 18.73
CA ASP A 262 19.45 29.40 18.95
C ASP A 262 20.65 28.83 18.17
N ALA A 263 21.47 29.69 17.54
CA ALA A 263 22.59 29.28 16.70
C ALA A 263 23.67 28.48 17.45
N ASP A 264 23.80 28.73 18.76
CA ASP A 264 24.72 28.02 19.65
C ASP A 264 24.12 26.73 20.24
N ARG A 265 22.87 26.39 19.93
CA ARG A 265 22.27 25.12 20.38
C ARG A 265 22.84 23.95 19.60
N ASP A 266 23.16 22.89 20.32
CA ASP A 266 23.55 21.62 19.72
C ASP A 266 22.45 21.10 18.78
N PRO A 267 22.83 20.50 17.64
CA PRO A 267 21.87 19.88 16.73
C PRO A 267 21.13 18.74 17.42
N VAL A 268 19.84 18.58 17.07
CA VAL A 268 18.99 17.51 17.62
C VAL A 268 18.87 16.41 16.59
N GLU A 269 19.23 15.18 16.95
CA GLU A 269 19.05 14.00 16.12
C GLU A 269 17.78 13.25 16.53
N ALA A 270 17.02 12.77 15.55
CA ALA A 270 15.87 11.91 15.77
C ALA A 270 15.73 10.86 14.67
N THR A 271 15.05 9.77 14.99
CA THR A 271 14.59 8.79 14.01
C THR A 271 13.07 8.87 13.93
N LEU A 272 12.56 9.29 12.77
CA LEU A 272 11.15 9.45 12.51
C LEU A 272 10.62 8.17 11.85
N GLY A 273 9.50 7.63 12.35
CA GLY A 273 8.76 6.54 11.71
C GLY A 273 7.55 7.08 10.95
N LEU A 274 6.94 6.26 10.09
CA LEU A 274 5.65 6.61 9.52
C LEU A 274 4.62 6.73 10.64
N ASN A 275 3.92 7.86 10.71
CA ASN A 275 2.78 7.97 11.61
C ASN A 275 1.61 7.16 11.03
N GLU A 276 1.15 6.18 11.81
CA GLU A 276 -0.12 5.49 11.54
C GLU A 276 -1.25 6.53 11.50
N ARG A 277 -2.05 6.49 10.44
CA ARG A 277 -3.20 7.37 10.23
C ARG A 277 -4.39 6.99 11.09
#